data_AF-A0A377WI26-F1
#
_entry.id   AF-A0A377WI26-F1
#
_cell.length_a   1.000
_cell.length_b   1.000
_cell.length_c   1.000
_cell.angle_alpha   90.00
_cell.angle_beta   90.00
_cell.angle_gamma   90.00
#
_symmetry.space_group_name_H-M   'P 1'
#
loop_
_entity.id
_entity.type
_entity.pdbx_description
1 polymer ?
#
loop_
_entity_poly.entity_id
_entity_poly.type
_entity_poly.pdbx_seq_one_letter_code
_entity_poly.pdbx_strand_id
1 'polypeptide(L)' 'MSAYRKLLGETLLRLPGVNDTRTYVVMEEVKQSNRLVIKTR' A
#
# COMPACT_ATOMS: atom_id res chain seq x y z
N MET A 1 2.67 11.68 9.92
CA MET A 1 1.42 11.08 9.36
C MET A 1 0.48 12.08 8.65
N SER A 2 0.73 13.40 8.68
CA SER A 2 -0.13 14.40 8.03
C SER A 2 -0.16 14.28 6.50
N ALA A 3 0.99 14.06 5.85
CA ALA A 3 1.08 13.90 4.39
C ALA A 3 0.30 12.67 3.90
N TYR A 4 0.38 11.54 4.61
CA TYR A 4 -0.38 10.32 4.30
C TYR A 4 -1.89 10.54 4.44
N ARG A 5 -2.33 11.21 5.53
CA ARG A 5 -3.75 11.53 5.75
C ARG A 5 -4.30 12.47 4.67
N LYS A 6 -3.49 13.45 4.23
CA LYS A 6 -3.86 14.35 3.13
C LYS A 6 -4.08 13.57 1.83
N LEU A 7 -3.16 12.67 1.47
CA LEU A 7 -3.30 11.80 0.29
C LEU A 7 -4.56 10.92 0.37
N LEU A 8 -4.81 10.30 1.54
CA LEU A 8 -5.96 9.42 1.73
C LEU A 8 -7.29 10.18 1.59
N GLY A 9 -7.40 11.34 2.23
CA GLY A 9 -8.63 12.13 2.22
C GLY A 9 -8.88 12.92 0.92
N GLU A 10 -7.83 13.49 0.34
CA GLU A 10 -7.96 14.35 -0.85
C GLU A 10 -7.93 13.57 -2.16
N THR A 11 -7.32 12.38 -2.17
CA THR A 11 -7.16 11.59 -3.41
C THR A 11 -7.89 10.26 -3.33
N LEU A 12 -7.48 9.35 -2.44
CA LEU A 12 -7.96 7.96 -2.46
C LEU A 12 -9.47 7.85 -2.19
N LEU A 13 -10.00 8.57 -1.20
CA LEU A 13 -11.43 8.56 -0.89
C LEU A 13 -12.29 9.33 -1.91
N ARG A 14 -11.67 10.15 -2.77
CA ARG A 14 -12.39 10.90 -3.81
C ARG A 14 -12.48 10.15 -5.14
N LEU A 15 -11.80 9.01 -5.27
CA LEU A 15 -11.84 8.22 -6.49
C LEU A 15 -13.22 7.57 -6.66
N PRO A 16 -13.81 7.62 -7.87
CA PRO A 16 -15.10 7.00 -8.12
C PRO A 16 -14.98 5.48 -7.95
N GLY A 17 -15.87 4.90 -7.13
CA GLY A 17 -15.91 3.46 -6.86
C GLY A 17 -15.14 2.99 -5.62
N VAL A 18 -14.53 3.89 -4.86
CA VAL A 18 -13.89 3.55 -3.57
C VAL A 18 -14.91 3.68 -2.44
N ASN A 19 -15.23 2.57 -1.78
CA ASN A 19 -16.17 2.55 -0.64
C ASN A 19 -15.47 2.70 0.71
N ASP A 20 -14.30 2.06 0.88
CA ASP A 20 -13.53 2.13 2.12
C ASP A 20 -12.04 1.86 1.84
N THR A 21 -11.15 2.33 2.71
CA THR A 21 -9.70 2.16 2.57
C THR A 21 -9.08 1.66 3.86
N ARG A 22 -8.24 0.63 3.78
CA ARG A 22 -7.54 0.07 4.95
C ARG A 22 -6.05 0.34 4.87
N THR A 23 -5.53 1.01 5.88
CA THR A 23 -4.10 1.31 6.01
C THR A 23 -3.43 0.27 6.91
N TYR A 24 -2.35 -0.34 6.42
CA TYR A 24 -1.52 -1.25 7.20
C TYR A 24 -0.17 -0.59 7.45
N VAL A 25 0.13 -0.32 8.72
CA VAL A 25 1.43 0.21 9.13
C VAL A 25 2.39 -0.96 9.25
N VAL A 26 3.58 -0.82 8.64
CA VAL A 26 4.65 -1.79 8.79
C VAL A 26 5.28 -1.59 10.16
N MET A 27 5.23 -2.63 11.00
CA MET A 27 5.86 -2.62 12.31
C MET A 27 7.37 -2.90 12.20
N GLU A 28 7.75 -3.85 11.35
CA GLU A 28 9.13 -4.23 11.08
C GLU A 28 9.24 -4.82 9.66
N GLU A 29 10.33 -4.52 8.97
CA GLU A 29 10.64 -5.13 7.68
C GLU A 29 11.52 -6.37 7.91
N VAL A 30 10.94 -7.57 7.74
CA VAL A 30 11.67 -8.84 7.92
C VAL A 30 12.44 -9.24 6.66
N LYS A 31 11.93 -8.91 5.47
CA LYS A 31 12.55 -9.22 4.17
C LYS A 31 11.94 -8.36 3.05
N GLN A 32 12.79 -7.84 2.16
CA GLN A 32 12.37 -7.10 0.97
C GLN A 32 13.14 -7.61 -0.26
N SER A 33 12.43 -8.13 -1.26
CA SER A 33 13.00 -8.53 -2.54
C SER A 33 11.91 -8.64 -3.61
N ASN A 34 12.19 -8.08 -4.79
CA ASN A 34 11.30 -8.15 -5.95
C ASN A 34 11.72 -9.25 -6.94
N ARG A 35 12.74 -10.05 -6.62
CA ARG A 35 13.26 -11.11 -7.51
C ARG A 35 12.40 -12.36 -7.39
N LEU A 36 11.75 -12.73 -8.48
CA LEU A 36 11.02 -13.99 -8.58
C LEU A 36 11.99 -15.14 -8.88
N VAL A 37 11.87 -16.23 -8.12
CA VAL A 37 12.61 -17.47 -8.40
C VAL A 37 11.80 -18.28 -9.40
N ILE A 38 12.21 -18.25 -10.67
CA ILE A 38 11.63 -19.09 -11.71
C ILE A 38 12.45 -20.38 -11.78
N LYS A 39 11.84 -21.51 -11.43
CA LYS A 39 12.45 -22.83 -11.55
C LYS A 39 12.25 -23.32 -12.99
N THR A 40 13.31 -23.28 -13.79
CA THR A 40 13.31 -23.91 -15.12
C THR A 40 13.56 -25.42 -14.96
N ARG A 41 12.77 -26.24 -15.64
CA ARG A 41 12.85 -27.71 -15.64
C ARG A 41 14.02 -28.21 -16.46
#